data_AF-A0A2E8K3R6-F1
#
_entry.id   AF-A0A2E8K3R6-F1
#
_cell.length_a   1.000
_cell.length_b   1.000
_cell.length_c   1.000
_cell.angle_alpha   90.00
_cell.angle_beta   90.00
_cell.angle_gamma   90.00
#
_symmetry.space_group_name_H-M   'P 1'
#
loop_
_entity.id
_entity.type
_entity.pdbx_description
1 polymer ?
#
loop_
_entity_poly.entity_id
_entity_poly.type
_entity_poly.pdbx_seq_one_letter_code
_entity_poly.pdbx_strand_id
1 'polypeptide(L)'
;STASPYWMIASAFLGLMWLLTGWQWWSVRSRLAKLETEQEAPQPLFETPDENRAFKNLSKACKANNASNAHRQLFIWGNARFSQIECLKDLQQLAASETFSEALTGLEKALYSPGDQGGSWQGSELLKAATALRNMRETEAQPTALLGGLNPV
;
A
#
# COMPACT_ATOMS: atom_id res chain seq x y z
N SER A 1 -55.78 -1.82 -0.71
CA SER A 1 -54.78 -2.11 0.35
C SER A 1 -53.39 -1.88 -0.20
N THR A 2 -52.81 -0.71 0.05
CA THR A 2 -51.43 -0.39 -0.35
C THR A 2 -50.49 -1.15 0.58
N ALA A 3 -49.99 -2.30 0.12
CA ALA A 3 -49.01 -3.10 0.85
C ALA A 3 -47.79 -2.21 1.14
N SER A 4 -47.51 -2.01 2.43
CA SER A 4 -46.51 -1.05 2.86
C SER A 4 -45.10 -1.59 2.60
N PRO A 5 -44.25 -0.89 1.82
CA PRO A 5 -42.97 -1.41 1.33
C PRO A 5 -41.88 -1.58 2.40
N TYR A 6 -42.17 -1.22 3.67
CA TYR A 6 -41.20 -1.26 4.77
C TYR A 6 -40.63 -2.67 5.02
N TRP A 7 -41.42 -3.72 4.86
CA TRP A 7 -40.96 -5.10 5.05
C TRP A 7 -39.94 -5.55 3.98
N MET A 8 -40.05 -5.03 2.76
CA MET A 8 -39.16 -5.34 1.65
C MET A 8 -37.81 -4.62 1.80
N ILE A 9 -37.84 -3.40 2.34
CA ILE A 9 -36.64 -2.64 2.69
C ILE A 9 -35.92 -3.31 3.87
N ALA A 10 -36.65 -3.75 4.90
CA ALA A 10 -36.08 -4.42 6.06
C ALA A 10 -35.32 -5.71 5.70
N SER A 11 -35.89 -6.55 4.82
CA SER A 11 -35.22 -7.77 4.35
C SER A 11 -34.03 -7.47 3.43
N ALA A 12 -34.10 -6.42 2.60
CA ALA A 12 -32.98 -5.97 1.79
C ALA A 12 -31.78 -5.52 2.64
N PHE A 13 -32.02 -4.71 3.69
CA PHE A 13 -30.97 -4.30 4.62
C PHE A 13 -30.36 -5.48 5.37
N LEU A 14 -31.21 -6.42 5.82
CA LEU A 14 -30.73 -7.60 6.55
C LEU A 14 -29.86 -8.49 5.64
N GLY A 15 -30.26 -8.68 4.38
CA GLY A 15 -29.48 -9.40 3.38
C GLY A 15 -28.15 -8.71 3.07
N LEU A 16 -28.15 -7.37 2.93
CA LEU A 16 -26.94 -6.59 2.70
C LEU A 16 -25.96 -6.68 3.88
N MET A 17 -26.47 -6.56 5.11
CA MET A 17 -25.68 -6.67 6.33
C MET A 17 -25.05 -8.07 6.46
N TRP A 18 -25.78 -9.11 6.09
CA TRP A 18 -25.28 -10.49 6.10
C TRP A 18 -24.19 -10.69 5.05
N LEU A 19 -24.38 -10.16 3.84
CA LEU A 19 -23.37 -10.18 2.78
C LEU A 19 -22.08 -9.46 3.20
N LEU A 20 -22.20 -8.29 3.83
CA LEU A 20 -21.06 -7.53 4.35
C LEU A 20 -20.32 -8.31 5.44
N THR A 21 -21.05 -8.94 6.35
CA THR A 21 -20.48 -9.77 7.44
C THR A 21 -19.75 -10.98 6.87
N GLY A 22 -20.35 -11.68 5.90
CA GLY A 22 -19.72 -12.80 5.21
C GLY A 22 -18.47 -12.38 4.44
N TRP A 23 -18.53 -11.26 3.73
CA TRP A 23 -17.40 -10.70 2.98
C TRP A 23 -16.26 -10.31 3.92
N GLN A 24 -16.56 -9.64 5.03
CA GLN A 24 -15.56 -9.28 6.04
C GLN A 24 -14.90 -10.52 6.63
N TRP A 25 -15.68 -11.53 7.02
CA TRP A 25 -15.13 -12.79 7.51
C TRP A 25 -14.20 -13.42 6.47
N TRP A 26 -14.63 -13.54 5.22
CA TRP A 26 -13.81 -14.13 4.17
C TRP A 26 -12.52 -13.35 3.91
N SER A 27 -12.57 -12.01 4.00
CA SER A 27 -11.38 -11.16 3.94
C SER A 27 -10.43 -11.38 5.12
N VAL A 28 -10.94 -11.56 6.34
CA VAL A 28 -10.12 -11.82 7.52
C VAL A 28 -9.48 -13.22 7.44
N ARG A 29 -10.27 -14.24 7.07
CA ARG A 29 -9.77 -15.62 6.94
C ARG A 29 -8.69 -15.75 5.87
N SER A 30 -8.86 -15.07 4.73
CA SER A 30 -7.83 -15.04 3.68
C SER A 30 -6.56 -14.28 4.07
N ARG A 31 -6.62 -13.35 5.03
CA ARG A 31 -5.43 -12.72 5.62
C ARG A 31 -4.72 -13.65 6.59
N LEU A 32 -5.47 -14.41 7.40
CA LEU A 32 -4.90 -15.39 8.34
C LEU A 32 -4.22 -16.56 7.62
N ALA A 33 -4.83 -17.10 6.57
CA ALA A 33 -4.22 -18.17 5.78
C ALA A 33 -2.88 -17.76 5.15
N LYS A 34 -2.71 -16.47 4.81
CA LYS A 34 -1.46 -15.95 4.26
C LYS A 34 -0.37 -15.76 5.30
N LEU A 35 -0.74 -15.50 6.56
CA LEU A 35 0.23 -15.41 7.66
C LEU A 35 0.84 -16.79 7.96
N GLU A 36 0.03 -17.85 7.86
CA GLU A 36 0.48 -19.22 8.10
C GLU A 36 1.41 -19.74 6.98
N THR A 37 1.20 -19.32 5.73
CA THR A 37 2.07 -19.70 4.60
C THR A 37 3.39 -18.91 4.54
N GLU A 38 3.45 -17.69 5.09
CA GLU A 38 4.64 -16.84 5.01
C GLU A 38 5.72 -17.19 6.04
N GLN A 39 5.40 -18.06 7.01
CA GLN A 39 6.34 -18.51 8.04
C GLN A 39 7.36 -19.56 7.53
N GLU A 40 7.20 -20.07 6.31
CA GLU A 40 8.01 -21.18 5.77
C GLU A 40 8.91 -20.81 4.58
N ALA A 41 8.98 -19.53 4.18
CA ALA A 41 9.87 -19.08 3.11
C ALA A 41 11.19 -18.49 3.69
N PRO A 42 12.37 -19.01 3.31
CA PRO A 42 13.64 -18.40 3.69
C PRO A 42 13.81 -17.08 2.94
N GLN A 43 13.71 -15.96 3.65
CA GLN A 43 13.85 -14.61 3.08
C GLN A 43 15.32 -14.13 3.15
N PRO A 44 15.78 -13.38 2.13
CA PRO A 44 17.12 -12.79 2.12
C PRO A 44 17.29 -11.75 3.23
N LEU A 45 18.45 -11.79 3.88
CA LEU A 45 18.81 -11.19 5.17
C LEU A 45 18.72 -9.64 5.27
N PHE A 46 18.32 -8.95 4.20
CA PHE A 46 18.31 -7.48 4.13
C PHE A 46 16.96 -6.87 3.74
N GLU A 47 15.94 -7.69 3.50
CA GLU A 47 14.58 -7.24 3.22
C GLU A 47 13.72 -7.56 4.43
N THR A 48 13.27 -6.55 5.17
CA THR A 48 12.35 -6.80 6.29
C THR A 48 11.05 -7.35 5.69
N PRO A 49 10.56 -8.53 6.10
CA PRO A 49 9.36 -9.13 5.52
C PRO A 49 8.14 -8.20 5.55
N ASP A 50 8.11 -7.28 6.52
CA ASP A 50 7.08 -6.26 6.67
C ASP A 50 7.11 -5.19 5.54
N GLU A 51 8.30 -4.74 5.12
CA GLU A 51 8.44 -3.74 4.04
C GLU A 51 7.93 -4.29 2.72
N ASN A 52 8.31 -5.52 2.37
CA ASN A 52 7.92 -6.11 1.09
C ASN A 52 6.40 -6.37 1.04
N ARG A 53 5.83 -6.82 2.17
CA ARG A 53 4.38 -6.97 2.34
C ARG A 53 3.66 -5.62 2.22
N ALA A 54 4.17 -4.57 2.85
CA ALA A 54 3.63 -3.22 2.76
C ALA A 54 3.69 -2.68 1.32
N PHE A 55 4.81 -2.88 0.63
CA PHE A 55 4.98 -2.48 -0.77
C PHE A 55 4.02 -3.23 -1.71
N LYS A 56 3.81 -4.53 -1.48
CA LYS A 56 2.84 -5.33 -2.24
C LYS A 56 1.41 -4.83 -2.05
N ASN A 57 1.05 -4.42 -0.83
CA ASN A 57 -0.26 -3.83 -0.55
C ASN A 57 -0.42 -2.46 -1.19
N LEU A 58 0.61 -1.63 -1.17
CA LEU A 58 0.67 -0.36 -1.92
C LEU A 58 0.47 -0.61 -3.41
N SER A 59 1.22 -1.55 -4.00
CA SER A 59 1.11 -1.92 -5.41
C SER A 59 -0.31 -2.33 -5.78
N LYS A 60 -0.97 -3.13 -4.93
CA LYS A 60 -2.37 -3.52 -5.12
C LYS A 60 -3.33 -2.33 -5.06
N ALA A 61 -3.14 -1.42 -4.12
CA ALA A 61 -3.98 -0.22 -3.98
C ALA A 61 -3.82 0.72 -5.19
N CYS A 62 -2.60 0.89 -5.67
CA CYS A 62 -2.28 1.64 -6.89
C CYS A 62 -2.93 1.02 -8.13
N LYS A 63 -2.83 -0.30 -8.32
CA LYS A 63 -3.48 -1.01 -9.45
C LYS A 63 -5.00 -0.94 -9.42
N ALA A 64 -5.58 -0.86 -8.22
CA ALA A 64 -7.01 -0.68 -8.04
C ALA A 64 -7.47 0.78 -8.22
N ASN A 65 -6.54 1.72 -8.54
CA ASN A 65 -6.81 3.15 -8.65
C ASN A 65 -7.58 3.72 -7.45
N ASN A 66 -7.36 3.15 -6.27
CA ASN A 66 -8.03 3.58 -5.05
C ASN A 66 -7.13 4.55 -4.29
N ALA A 67 -7.33 5.85 -4.52
CA ALA A 67 -6.51 6.92 -3.95
C ALA A 67 -6.45 6.85 -2.41
N SER A 68 -7.60 6.71 -1.74
CA SER A 68 -7.67 6.66 -0.27
C SER A 68 -6.87 5.49 0.30
N ASN A 69 -6.99 4.30 -0.31
CA ASN A 69 -6.25 3.13 0.12
C ASN A 69 -4.75 3.25 -0.23
N ALA A 70 -4.41 3.80 -1.40
CA ALA A 70 -3.03 4.02 -1.80
C ALA A 70 -2.30 4.96 -0.85
N HIS A 71 -2.94 6.07 -0.43
CA HIS A 71 -2.41 7.00 0.56
C HIS A 71 -2.07 6.31 1.89
N ARG A 72 -3.00 5.49 2.39
CA ARG A 72 -2.77 4.72 3.63
C ARG A 72 -1.64 3.70 3.48
N GLN A 73 -1.62 2.92 2.40
CA GLN A 73 -0.58 1.91 2.19
C GLN A 73 0.80 2.53 1.97
N LEU A 74 0.85 3.72 1.36
CA LEU A 74 2.09 4.47 1.17
C LEU A 74 2.71 4.87 2.50
N PHE A 75 1.90 5.33 3.45
CA PHE A 75 2.34 5.64 4.81
C PHE A 75 2.86 4.40 5.55
N ILE A 76 2.15 3.27 5.44
CA ILE A 76 2.57 2.01 6.07
C ILE A 76 3.91 1.53 5.50
N TRP A 77 4.06 1.56 4.17
CA TRP A 77 5.32 1.22 3.50
C TRP A 77 6.46 2.16 3.89
N GLY A 78 6.21 3.48 3.91
CA GLY A 78 7.20 4.46 4.34
C GLY A 78 7.69 4.20 5.77
N ASN A 79 6.78 3.89 6.70
CA ASN A 79 7.15 3.53 8.06
C ASN A 79 7.97 2.24 8.15
N ALA A 80 7.60 1.21 7.39
CA ALA A 80 8.37 -0.04 7.35
C ALA A 80 9.77 0.16 6.75
N ARG A 81 9.93 1.08 5.80
CA ARG A 81 11.17 1.33 5.05
C ARG A 81 12.15 2.25 5.78
N PHE A 82 11.65 3.26 6.49
CA PHE A 82 12.45 4.34 7.07
C PHE A 82 12.32 4.50 8.60
N SER A 83 11.48 3.69 9.26
CA SER A 83 11.32 3.57 10.73
C SER A 83 11.03 4.86 11.52
N GLN A 84 10.93 6.01 10.86
CA GLN A 84 11.01 7.33 11.49
C GLN A 84 10.11 8.37 10.82
N ILE A 85 9.04 7.93 10.17
CA ILE A 85 8.14 8.80 9.40
C ILE A 85 6.87 9.06 10.22
N GLU A 86 6.70 10.29 10.72
CA GLU A 86 5.48 10.70 11.41
C GLU A 86 4.38 11.06 10.39
N CYS A 87 4.77 11.58 9.23
CA CYS A 87 3.84 11.96 8.16
C CYS A 87 4.39 11.71 6.75
N LEU A 88 3.49 11.62 5.76
CA LEU A 88 3.87 11.44 4.35
C LEU A 88 4.78 12.54 3.80
N LYS A 89 4.76 13.73 4.41
CA LYS A 89 5.65 14.83 4.04
C LYS A 89 7.11 14.53 4.42
N ASP A 90 7.35 13.83 5.53
CA ASP A 90 8.69 13.38 5.89
C ASP A 90 9.19 12.35 4.86
N LEU A 91 8.31 11.47 4.38
CA LEU A 91 8.63 10.53 3.29
C LEU A 91 9.01 11.28 2.00
N GLN A 92 8.31 12.36 1.66
CA GLN A 92 8.62 13.19 0.50
C GLN A 92 9.98 13.87 0.63
N GLN A 93 10.34 14.35 1.82
CA GLN A 93 11.64 14.95 2.11
C GLN A 93 12.77 13.91 2.05
N LEU A 94 12.55 12.72 2.63
CA LEU A 94 13.50 11.61 2.62
C LEU A 94 13.71 11.04 1.20
N ALA A 95 12.66 11.05 0.37
CA ALA A 95 12.74 10.59 -1.01
C ALA A 95 13.60 11.50 -1.89
N ALA A 96 13.68 12.80 -1.55
CA ALA A 96 14.40 13.82 -2.32
C ALA A 96 14.15 13.76 -3.85
N SER A 97 12.97 13.28 -4.25
CA SER A 97 12.62 12.96 -5.64
C SER A 97 11.44 13.81 -6.08
N GLU A 98 11.66 14.61 -7.12
CA GLU A 98 10.64 15.47 -7.72
C GLU A 98 9.47 14.64 -8.27
N THR A 99 9.77 13.52 -8.95
CA THR A 99 8.75 12.63 -9.53
C THR A 99 7.86 11.98 -8.45
N PHE A 100 8.44 11.63 -7.29
CA PHE A 100 7.67 11.12 -6.16
C PHE A 100 6.79 12.21 -5.53
N SER A 101 7.34 13.41 -5.37
CA SER A 101 6.64 14.59 -4.87
C SER A 101 5.43 14.97 -5.73
N GLU A 102 5.59 14.98 -7.05
CA GLU A 102 4.49 15.23 -7.99
C GLU A 102 3.41 14.15 -7.92
N ALA A 103 3.80 12.88 -7.90
CA ALA A 103 2.86 11.76 -7.80
C ALA A 103 2.06 11.77 -6.48
N LEU A 104 2.71 12.12 -5.36
CA LEU A 104 2.06 12.28 -4.07
C LEU A 104 1.10 13.48 -4.07
N THR A 105 1.51 14.61 -4.64
CA THR A 105 0.65 15.78 -4.78
C THR A 105 -0.58 15.48 -5.65
N GLY A 106 -0.40 14.71 -6.73
CA GLY A 106 -1.50 14.24 -7.58
C GLY A 106 -2.48 13.33 -6.84
N LEU A 107 -1.97 12.45 -5.96
CA LEU A 107 -2.78 11.62 -5.08
C LEU A 107 -3.59 12.45 -4.09
N GLU A 108 -2.95 13.39 -3.38
CA GLU A 108 -3.61 14.24 -2.38
C GLU A 108 -4.66 15.16 -3.02
N LYS A 109 -4.36 15.72 -4.20
CA LYS A 109 -5.34 16.47 -4.99
C LYS A 109 -6.55 15.62 -5.36
N ALA A 110 -6.36 14.38 -5.78
CA ALA A 110 -7.48 13.48 -6.07
C ALA A 110 -8.30 13.13 -4.82
N LEU A 111 -7.67 13.07 -3.65
CA LEU A 111 -8.31 12.68 -2.39
C LEU A 111 -9.07 13.85 -1.73
N TYR A 112 -8.56 15.08 -1.85
CA TYR A 112 -9.04 16.24 -1.11
C TYR A 112 -9.59 17.37 -1.98
N SER A 113 -9.57 17.28 -3.32
CA SER A 113 -10.17 18.32 -4.16
C SER A 113 -11.70 18.35 -4.01
N PRO A 114 -12.30 19.53 -3.78
CA PRO A 114 -13.74 19.66 -3.73
C PRO A 114 -14.36 19.50 -5.13
N GLY A 115 -15.26 18.51 -5.26
CA GLY A 115 -16.07 18.25 -6.45
C GLY A 115 -15.74 16.95 -7.19
N ASP A 116 -16.53 16.61 -8.20
CA ASP A 116 -16.35 15.48 -9.15
C ASP A 116 -15.08 15.61 -10.03
N GLN A 117 -14.19 16.53 -9.64
CA GLN A 117 -12.88 16.84 -10.18
C GLN A 117 -11.77 16.00 -9.52
N GLY A 118 -12.12 15.12 -8.57
CA GLY A 118 -11.28 14.00 -8.11
C GLY A 118 -11.09 12.97 -9.24
N GLY A 119 -10.71 13.46 -10.41
CA GLY A 119 -10.63 12.74 -11.67
C GLY A 119 -9.78 11.50 -11.51
N SER A 120 -10.14 10.48 -12.31
CA SER A 120 -9.51 9.15 -12.43
C SER A 120 -8.02 9.13 -12.05
N TRP A 121 -7.76 9.04 -10.75
CA TRP A 121 -6.40 8.99 -10.22
C TRP A 121 -5.81 7.66 -10.65
N GLN A 122 -4.68 7.73 -11.34
CA GLN A 122 -4.01 6.55 -11.87
C GLN A 122 -2.82 6.20 -10.98
N GLY A 123 -2.92 5.08 -10.28
CA GLY A 123 -1.89 4.67 -9.34
C GLY A 123 -0.59 4.20 -10.01
N SER A 124 -0.53 4.11 -11.34
CA SER A 124 0.67 3.70 -12.09
C SER A 124 1.85 4.64 -11.85
N GLU A 125 1.61 5.95 -11.84
CA GLU A 125 2.68 6.95 -11.69
C GLU A 125 3.26 6.94 -10.28
N LEU A 126 2.39 6.84 -9.26
CA LEU A 126 2.82 6.67 -7.87
C LEU A 126 3.60 5.36 -7.66
N LEU A 127 3.12 4.27 -8.27
CA LEU A 127 3.78 2.97 -8.16
C LEU A 127 5.17 2.99 -8.79
N LYS A 128 5.34 3.62 -9.96
CA LYS A 128 6.65 3.79 -10.60
C LYS A 128 7.59 4.59 -9.71
N ALA A 129 7.14 5.74 -9.19
CA ALA A 129 7.96 6.59 -8.33
C ALA A 129 8.35 5.89 -7.02
N ALA A 130 7.43 5.18 -6.37
CA ALA A 130 7.70 4.40 -5.17
C ALA A 130 8.67 3.22 -5.43
N THR A 131 8.56 2.58 -6.61
CA THR A 131 9.49 1.51 -7.02
C THR A 131 10.89 2.06 -7.25
N ALA A 132 11.02 3.20 -7.92
CA ALA A 132 12.30 3.88 -8.11
C ALA A 132 12.95 4.24 -6.77
N LEU A 133 12.17 4.79 -5.84
CA LEU A 133 12.62 5.11 -4.49
C LEU A 133 13.08 3.87 -3.71
N ARG A 134 12.38 2.74 -3.86
CA ARG A 134 12.76 1.46 -3.25
C ARG A 134 14.14 1.00 -3.72
N ASN A 135 14.38 1.06 -5.04
CA ASN A 135 15.57 0.53 -5.71
C ASN A 135 16.83 1.39 -5.50
N MET A 136 16.68 2.72 -5.35
CA MET A 136 17.83 3.63 -5.17
C MET A 136 18.73 3.24 -3.98
N ARG A 137 18.14 2.86 -2.84
CA ARG A 137 18.89 2.50 -1.63
C ARG A 137 19.44 1.07 -1.63
N GLU A 138 18.95 0.18 -2.49
CA GLU A 138 19.59 -1.13 -2.71
C GLU A 138 20.97 -0.98 -3.37
N THR A 139 21.16 0.09 -4.16
CA THR A 139 22.43 0.36 -4.86
C THR A 139 23.51 0.89 -3.93
N GLU A 140 23.17 1.69 -2.91
CA GLU A 140 24.13 2.22 -1.93
C GLU A 140 24.64 1.17 -0.91
N ALA A 141 23.91 0.06 -0.71
CA ALA A 141 24.31 -0.98 0.24
C ALA A 141 25.37 -1.96 -0.29
N GLN A 142 25.72 -1.91 -1.59
CA GLN A 142 26.59 -2.89 -2.25
C GLN A 142 28.05 -2.52 -2.62
N PRO A 143 28.70 -1.42 -2.19
CA PRO A 143 30.13 -1.23 -2.52
C PRO A 143 31.10 -2.00 -1.61
N THR A 144 30.73 -2.32 -0.36
CA THR A 144 31.72 -2.80 0.64
C THR A 144 31.85 -4.32 0.71
N ALA A 145 30.81 -5.08 0.30
CA ALA A 145 30.84 -6.54 0.35
C ALA A 145 31.82 -7.16 -0.67
N LEU A 146 32.14 -6.46 -1.77
CA LEU A 146 33.04 -6.96 -2.81
C LEU A 146 34.53 -6.67 -2.53
N LEU A 147 34.85 -5.75 -1.60
CA LEU A 147 36.23 -5.43 -1.24
C LEU A 147 36.83 -6.36 -0.17
N GLY A 148 36.00 -7.13 0.56
CA GLY A 148 36.45 -8.12 1.55
C GLY A 148 36.90 -9.47 0.96
N GLY A 149 36.63 -9.73 -0.32
CA GLY A 149 36.89 -11.02 -0.97
C GLY A 149 38.25 -11.13 -1.69
N LEU A 150 39.08 -10.08 -1.69
CA LEU A 150 40.34 -10.03 -2.45
C LEU A 150 41.61 -9.99 -1.58
N ASN A 151 41.55 -10.44 -0.33
CA ASN A 151 42.77 -10.64 0.47
C ASN A 151 43.13 -12.14 0.58
N PRO A 152 43.91 -12.70 -0.36
CA PRO A 152 44.61 -13.95 -0.11
C PRO A 152 45.80 -13.67 0.82
N VAL A 153 45.79 -14.28 2.01
CA VAL A 153 46.99 -14.48 2.83
C VAL A 153 47.71 -15.76 2.42
#